data_AF-A0A2X1IQS0-F1
#
_entry.id   AF-A0A2X1IQS0-F1
#
_cell.length_a   1.000
_cell.length_b   1.000
_cell.length_c   1.000
_cell.angle_alpha   90.00
_cell.angle_beta   90.00
_cell.angle_gamma   90.00
#
_symmetry.space_group_name_H-M   'P 1'
#
loop_
_entity.id
_entity.type
_entity.pdbx_description
1 polymer ?
#
loop_
_entity_poly.entity_id
_entity_poly.type
_entity_poly.pdbx_seq_one_letter_code
_entity_poly.pdbx_strand_id
1 'polypeptide(L)'
;MNYLTEFDGKPFQSVSKVDESLEKLADEVDESAKEAEKALTPFIDRVKALLGERVKDVRLTHRLTDTPAIVSTDADEMSTQMAKLFAAAGQKVPEVKYIFELNPDHVLVKRAADTEDEAKFSEWVELLLDQALLAERGTLEDPNLFIRRMNQLLVS
;
A
#
# COMPACT_ATOMS: atom_id res chain seq x y z
N MET A 1 2.62 -7.21 18.86
CA MET A 1 2.89 -7.26 20.31
C MET A 1 1.71 -7.96 20.98
N ASN A 2 1.79 -9.25 21.31
CA ASN A 2 0.63 -9.97 21.87
C ASN A 2 0.56 -9.95 23.41
N TYR A 3 1.59 -9.45 24.09
CA TYR A 3 1.70 -9.50 25.56
C TYR A 3 1.88 -8.13 26.24
N LEU A 4 2.08 -7.07 25.46
CA LEU A 4 2.15 -5.69 25.94
C LEU A 4 1.20 -4.86 25.09
N THR A 5 -0.02 -4.71 25.58
CA THR A 5 -1.12 -4.05 24.85
C THR A 5 -1.23 -2.56 25.17
N GLU A 6 -0.66 -2.12 26.29
CA GLU A 6 -0.65 -0.72 26.72
C GLU A 6 0.58 -0.39 27.58
N PHE A 7 0.90 0.90 27.68
CA PHE A 7 1.89 1.47 28.60
C PHE A 7 1.39 2.82 29.10
N ASP A 8 1.39 3.01 30.42
CA ASP A 8 0.92 4.27 31.06
C ASP A 8 -0.49 4.69 30.61
N GLY A 9 -1.41 3.72 30.50
CA GLY A 9 -2.78 3.93 30.06
C GLY A 9 -2.94 4.24 28.56
N LYS A 10 -1.86 4.16 27.76
CA LYS A 10 -1.90 4.37 26.31
C LYS A 10 -1.81 3.03 25.57
N PRO A 11 -2.80 2.68 24.72
CA PRO A 11 -2.75 1.44 23.95
C PRO A 11 -1.70 1.53 22.84
N PHE A 12 -1.06 0.40 22.52
CA PHE A 12 -0.16 0.31 21.37
C PHE A 12 -0.94 0.07 20.08
N GLN A 13 -0.65 0.86 19.05
CA GLN A 13 -1.17 0.64 17.70
C GLN A 13 -0.04 0.38 16.70
N SER A 14 -0.21 -0.64 15.87
CA SER A 14 0.78 -0.97 14.82
C SER A 14 0.58 -0.07 13.63
N VAL A 15 1.62 0.63 13.20
CA VAL A 15 1.60 1.48 11.99
C VAL A 15 1.36 0.69 10.69
N SER A 16 1.69 -0.61 10.69
CA SER A 16 1.49 -1.52 9.56
C SER A 16 0.08 -2.13 9.49
N LYS A 17 -0.78 -1.87 10.48
CA LYS A 17 -2.17 -2.33 10.50
C LYS A 17 -3.10 -1.16 10.24
N VAL A 18 -4.17 -1.42 9.49
CA VAL A 18 -5.24 -0.44 9.28
C VAL A 18 -5.98 -0.20 10.60
N ASP A 19 -6.19 1.06 10.95
CA ASP A 19 -6.96 1.47 12.13
C ASP A 19 -7.49 2.91 12.00
N GLU A 20 -8.73 3.13 12.41
CA GLU A 20 -9.44 4.41 12.30
C GLU A 20 -8.82 5.53 13.15
N SER A 21 -8.10 5.21 14.23
CA SER A 21 -7.45 6.23 15.06
C SER A 21 -6.27 6.88 14.35
N LEU A 22 -5.60 6.15 13.44
CA LEU A 22 -4.52 6.68 12.60
C LEU A 22 -5.06 7.66 11.55
N GLU A 23 -6.25 7.39 11.02
CA GLU A 23 -6.92 8.30 10.07
C GLU A 23 -7.34 9.61 10.76
N LYS A 24 -7.66 9.57 12.06
CA LYS A 24 -7.96 10.77 12.89
C LYS A 24 -6.72 11.54 13.35
N LEU A 25 -5.53 10.96 13.23
CA LEU A 25 -4.24 11.58 13.56
C LEU A 25 -3.65 12.35 12.38
N ALA A 26 -4.09 12.07 11.15
CA ALA A 26 -3.87 12.96 10.02
C ALA A 26 -4.67 14.24 10.27
N ASP A 27 -4.04 15.41 10.04
CA ASP A 27 -4.69 16.72 10.21
C ASP A 27 -6.08 16.73 9.55
N GLU A 28 -7.05 17.42 10.17
CA GLU A 28 -8.45 17.48 9.70
C GLU A 28 -8.48 17.62 8.18
N VAL A 29 -8.96 16.57 7.50
CA VAL A 29 -9.03 16.49 6.04
C VAL A 29 -9.90 17.65 5.55
N ASP A 30 -9.25 18.68 5.01
CA ASP A 30 -9.87 19.88 4.45
C ASP A 30 -10.91 19.48 3.38
N GLU A 31 -11.97 20.29 3.18
CA GLU A 31 -13.01 19.99 2.19
C GLU A 31 -12.42 19.82 0.78
N SER A 32 -11.32 20.51 0.49
CA SER A 32 -10.53 20.38 -0.74
C SER A 32 -9.97 18.96 -0.96
N ALA A 33 -9.54 18.28 0.11
CA ALA A 33 -9.01 16.93 0.03
C ALA A 33 -10.12 15.90 -0.24
N LYS A 34 -11.34 16.09 0.30
CA LYS A 34 -12.49 15.22 -0.01
C LYS A 34 -12.95 15.34 -1.46
N GLU A 35 -12.83 16.51 -2.08
CA GLU A 35 -13.11 16.67 -3.50
C GLU A 35 -12.03 16.01 -4.38
N ALA A 36 -10.76 16.14 -3.99
CA ALA A 36 -9.65 15.47 -4.66
C ALA A 36 -9.76 13.93 -4.59
N GLU A 37 -10.21 13.38 -3.46
CA GLU A 37 -10.49 11.94 -3.33
C GLU A 37 -11.57 11.46 -4.29
N LYS A 38 -12.68 12.22 -4.42
CA LYS A 38 -13.74 11.88 -5.38
C LYS A 38 -13.24 11.91 -6.81
N ALA A 39 -12.38 12.88 -7.15
CA ALA A 39 -11.77 12.96 -8.47
C ALA A 39 -10.87 11.76 -8.80
N LEU A 40 -10.26 11.12 -7.79
CA LEU A 40 -9.41 9.94 -7.92
C LEU A 40 -10.17 8.61 -7.84
N THR A 41 -11.49 8.62 -7.64
CA THR A 41 -12.28 7.38 -7.62
C THR A 41 -12.13 6.55 -8.91
N PRO A 42 -12.20 7.15 -10.13
CA PRO A 42 -11.96 6.39 -11.36
C PRO A 42 -10.56 5.78 -11.45
N PHE A 43 -9.54 6.47 -10.91
CA PHE A 43 -8.18 5.96 -10.84
C PHE A 43 -8.11 4.73 -9.92
N ILE A 44 -8.71 4.79 -8.73
CA ILE A 44 -8.77 3.66 -7.80
C ILE A 44 -9.47 2.46 -8.42
N ASP A 45 -10.59 2.65 -9.10
CA ASP A 45 -11.31 1.56 -9.76
C ASP A 45 -10.49 0.93 -10.89
N ARG A 46 -9.75 1.75 -11.66
CA ARG A 46 -8.84 1.27 -12.71
C ARG A 46 -7.67 0.46 -12.11
N VAL A 47 -7.14 0.89 -10.97
CA VAL A 47 -6.11 0.13 -10.23
C VAL A 47 -6.67 -1.21 -9.71
N LYS A 48 -7.88 -1.21 -9.14
CA LYS A 48 -8.55 -2.45 -8.70
C LYS A 48 -8.76 -3.43 -9.85
N ALA A 49 -9.21 -2.93 -11.00
CA ALA A 49 -9.40 -3.76 -12.20
C ALA A 49 -8.08 -4.38 -12.69
N LEU A 50 -6.98 -3.62 -12.65
CA LEU A 50 -5.66 -4.11 -13.03
C LEU A 50 -5.12 -5.17 -12.07
N LEU A 51 -5.22 -4.92 -10.76
CA LEU A 51 -4.62 -5.80 -9.74
C LEU A 51 -5.47 -7.03 -9.42
N GLY A 52 -6.79 -6.94 -9.61
CA GLY A 52 -7.72 -8.04 -9.38
C GLY A 52 -7.55 -8.66 -7.99
N GLU A 53 -7.45 -9.99 -7.94
CA GLU A 53 -7.36 -10.75 -6.67
C GLU A 53 -5.98 -10.73 -5.99
N ARG A 54 -4.96 -10.09 -6.61
CA ARG A 54 -3.60 -9.99 -6.05
C ARG A 54 -3.54 -9.14 -4.78
N VAL A 55 -4.47 -8.22 -4.64
CA VAL A 55 -4.64 -7.38 -3.46
C VAL A 55 -6.03 -7.60 -2.89
N LYS A 56 -6.17 -7.38 -1.59
CA LYS A 56 -7.46 -7.44 -0.91
C LYS A 56 -8.34 -6.27 -1.30
N ASP A 57 -7.76 -5.07 -1.29
CA ASP A 57 -8.43 -3.83 -1.64
C ASP A 57 -7.41 -2.77 -2.06
N VAL A 58 -7.90 -1.70 -2.66
CA VAL A 58 -7.13 -0.52 -3.04
C VAL A 58 -7.85 0.72 -2.52
N ARG A 59 -7.13 1.59 -1.78
CA ARG A 59 -7.71 2.81 -1.22
C ARG A 59 -6.73 3.96 -1.17
N LEU A 60 -7.23 5.18 -0.99
CA LEU A 60 -6.41 6.35 -0.72
C LEU A 60 -6.04 6.43 0.75
N THR A 61 -4.92 7.07 1.05
CA THR A 61 -4.45 7.25 2.43
C THR A 61 -3.72 8.59 2.58
N HIS A 62 -4.02 9.29 3.68
CA HIS A 62 -3.39 10.57 4.04
C HIS A 62 -2.32 10.46 5.12
N ARG A 63 -2.05 9.23 5.57
CA ARG A 63 -1.00 8.96 6.57
C ARG A 63 0.42 9.03 6.01
N LEU A 64 0.54 9.25 4.70
CA LEU A 64 1.81 9.26 3.98
C LEU A 64 2.18 10.69 3.59
N THR A 65 3.45 11.03 3.77
CA THR A 65 4.00 12.33 3.35
C THR A 65 4.81 12.16 2.06
N ASP A 66 6.03 11.62 2.17
CA ASP A 66 6.96 11.49 1.02
C ASP A 66 6.87 10.14 0.31
N THR A 67 6.03 9.23 0.81
CA THR A 67 5.89 7.87 0.27
C THR A 67 4.70 7.83 -0.68
N PRO A 68 4.83 7.28 -1.91
CA PRO A 68 3.74 7.23 -2.88
C PRO A 68 2.66 6.20 -2.52
N ALA A 69 3.06 5.06 -1.97
CA ALA A 69 2.15 3.98 -1.68
C ALA A 69 2.73 3.06 -0.60
N ILE A 70 1.85 2.40 0.14
CA ILE A 70 2.20 1.33 1.07
C ILE A 70 1.22 0.17 0.94
N VAL A 71 1.60 -0.96 1.53
CA VAL A 71 0.70 -2.09 1.73
C VAL A 71 0.50 -2.30 3.22
N SER A 72 -0.72 -2.63 3.61
CA SER A 72 -1.05 -3.00 4.99
C SER A 72 -1.98 -4.20 5.03
N THR A 73 -2.14 -4.78 6.21
CA THR A 73 -3.12 -5.84 6.47
C THR A 73 -4.14 -5.36 7.49
N ASP A 74 -5.31 -5.99 7.51
CA ASP A 74 -6.27 -5.73 8.58
C ASP A 74 -5.74 -6.20 9.94
N ALA A 75 -6.34 -5.68 11.00
CA ALA A 75 -5.90 -5.95 12.36
C ALA A 75 -5.95 -7.44 12.73
N ASP A 76 -6.94 -8.16 12.24
CA ASP A 76 -7.19 -9.58 12.55
C ASP A 76 -6.60 -10.55 11.52
N GLU A 77 -5.88 -10.05 10.51
CA GLU A 77 -5.32 -10.87 9.44
C GLU A 77 -3.83 -11.19 9.61
N MET A 78 -3.37 -12.17 8.83
CA MET A 78 -1.97 -12.56 8.78
C MET A 78 -1.11 -11.37 8.34
N SER A 79 -0.26 -10.87 9.23
CA SER A 79 0.69 -9.82 8.88
C SER A 79 1.96 -10.42 8.28
N THR A 80 2.74 -9.60 7.58
CA THR A 80 4.05 -9.98 7.02
C THR A 80 4.99 -10.53 8.07
N GLN A 81 4.99 -9.92 9.26
CA GLN A 81 5.80 -10.37 10.40
C GLN A 81 5.35 -11.76 10.88
N MET A 82 4.04 -11.99 10.98
CA MET A 82 3.53 -13.31 11.34
C MET A 82 3.87 -14.34 10.25
N ALA A 83 3.70 -14.01 8.97
CA ALA A 83 4.09 -14.89 7.87
C ALA A 83 5.58 -15.29 7.91
N LYS A 84 6.48 -14.35 8.22
CA LYS A 84 7.92 -14.62 8.41
C LYS A 84 8.19 -15.58 9.57
N LEU A 85 7.46 -15.44 10.70
CA LEU A 85 7.59 -16.35 11.84
C LEU A 85 7.13 -17.77 11.49
N PHE A 86 6.02 -17.92 10.77
CA PHE A 86 5.55 -19.23 10.29
C PHE A 86 6.58 -19.89 9.36
N ALA A 87 7.14 -19.12 8.42
CA ALA A 87 8.19 -19.60 7.51
C ALA A 87 9.42 -20.08 8.28
N ALA A 88 9.89 -19.29 9.25
CA ALA A 88 11.03 -19.63 10.08
C ALA A 88 10.78 -20.87 10.97
N ALA A 89 9.53 -21.11 11.36
CA ALA A 89 9.11 -22.30 12.09
C ALA A 89 8.91 -23.55 11.18
N GLY A 90 9.13 -23.43 9.86
CA GLY A 90 8.93 -24.51 8.89
C GLY A 90 7.45 -24.86 8.68
N GLN A 91 6.53 -24.00 9.10
CA GLN A 91 5.10 -24.20 8.89
C GLN A 91 4.67 -23.67 7.52
N LYS A 92 3.56 -24.21 6.99
CA LYS A 92 2.94 -23.66 5.79
C LYS A 92 2.49 -22.23 6.07
N VAL A 93 3.04 -21.28 5.32
CA VAL A 93 2.71 -19.86 5.44
C VAL A 93 1.40 -19.59 4.70
N PRO A 94 0.35 -19.09 5.38
CA PRO A 94 -0.84 -18.62 4.69
C PRO A 94 -0.51 -17.42 3.81
N GLU A 95 -1.22 -17.30 2.69
CA GLU A 95 -1.08 -16.14 1.80
C GLU A 95 -1.51 -14.87 2.53
N VAL A 96 -0.68 -13.83 2.45
CA VAL A 96 -0.99 -12.51 3.00
C VAL A 96 -1.64 -11.68 1.90
N LYS A 97 -2.92 -11.37 2.07
CA LYS A 97 -3.63 -10.45 1.19
C LYS A 97 -3.49 -9.03 1.72
N TYR A 98 -2.84 -8.17 0.93
CA TYR A 98 -2.56 -6.79 1.33
C TYR A 98 -3.65 -5.84 0.82
N ILE A 99 -3.92 -4.80 1.60
CA ILE A 99 -4.61 -3.59 1.16
C ILE A 99 -3.53 -2.66 0.59
N PHE A 100 -3.70 -2.25 -0.67
CA PHE A 100 -2.79 -1.33 -1.33
C PHE A 100 -3.28 0.11 -1.14
N GLU A 101 -2.48 0.92 -0.47
CA GLU A 101 -2.83 2.29 -0.13
C GLU A 101 -1.99 3.29 -0.89
N LEU A 102 -2.65 4.25 -1.53
CA LEU A 102 -2.05 5.24 -2.40
C LEU A 102 -2.13 6.63 -1.78
N ASN A 103 -1.02 7.36 -1.81
CA ASN A 103 -0.96 8.75 -1.38
C ASN A 103 -1.44 9.67 -2.51
N PRO A 104 -2.63 10.28 -2.41
CA PRO A 104 -3.16 11.13 -3.47
C PRO A 104 -2.29 12.35 -3.75
N ASP A 105 -1.49 12.81 -2.78
CA ASP A 105 -0.68 14.01 -2.91
C ASP A 105 0.66 13.79 -3.60
N HIS A 106 1.11 12.54 -3.65
CA HIS A 106 2.43 12.21 -4.17
C HIS A 106 2.49 12.32 -5.71
N VAL A 107 3.55 12.97 -6.21
CA VAL A 107 3.75 13.24 -7.65
C VAL A 107 3.66 12.00 -8.54
N LEU A 108 4.19 10.86 -8.08
CA LEU A 108 4.11 9.60 -8.84
C LEU A 108 2.69 9.03 -8.92
N VAL A 109 1.87 9.22 -7.89
CA VAL A 109 0.47 8.76 -7.89
C VAL A 109 -0.34 9.65 -8.82
N LYS A 110 -0.14 10.97 -8.78
CA LYS A 110 -0.75 11.92 -9.74
C LYS A 110 -0.35 11.58 -11.17
N ARG A 111 0.94 11.32 -11.42
CA ARG A 111 1.43 10.90 -12.75
C ARG A 111 0.79 9.59 -13.22
N ALA A 112 0.63 8.61 -12.33
CA ALA A 112 -0.04 7.36 -12.66
C ALA A 112 -1.53 7.61 -13.00
N ALA A 113 -2.22 8.46 -12.24
CA ALA A 113 -3.62 8.82 -12.47
C ALA A 113 -3.82 9.54 -13.81
N ASP A 114 -2.90 10.44 -14.19
CA ASP A 114 -2.94 11.20 -15.45
C ASP A 114 -2.49 10.39 -16.68
N THR A 115 -2.00 9.16 -16.50
CA THR A 115 -1.51 8.33 -17.61
C THR A 115 -2.67 7.65 -18.34
N GLU A 116 -3.01 8.14 -19.53
CA GLU A 116 -4.08 7.57 -20.37
C GLU A 116 -3.68 6.25 -21.04
N ASP A 117 -2.42 6.10 -21.46
CA ASP A 117 -1.92 4.88 -22.09
C ASP A 117 -1.96 3.70 -21.11
N GLU A 118 -2.76 2.67 -21.42
CA GLU A 118 -2.99 1.52 -20.53
C GLU A 118 -1.71 0.74 -20.20
N ALA A 119 -0.78 0.62 -21.16
CA ALA A 119 0.46 -0.10 -20.92
C ALA A 119 1.34 0.69 -19.93
N LYS A 120 1.50 1.99 -20.15
CA LYS A 120 2.26 2.86 -19.22
C LYS A 120 1.58 2.97 -17.85
N PHE A 121 0.25 3.04 -17.81
CA PHE A 121 -0.51 3.04 -16.57
C PHE A 121 -0.23 1.77 -15.76
N SER A 122 -0.29 0.62 -16.42
CA SER A 122 0.03 -0.67 -15.80
C SER A 122 1.45 -0.68 -15.22
N GLU A 123 2.45 -0.23 -15.97
CA GLU A 123 3.83 -0.15 -15.46
C GLU A 123 3.96 0.77 -14.24
N TRP A 124 3.25 1.91 -14.20
CA TRP A 124 3.27 2.79 -13.02
C TRP A 124 2.65 2.13 -11.79
N VAL A 125 1.47 1.53 -11.93
CA VAL A 125 0.77 0.88 -10.81
C VAL A 125 1.59 -0.28 -10.28
N GLU A 126 2.15 -1.10 -11.16
CA GLU A 126 2.99 -2.24 -10.76
C GLU A 126 4.28 -1.78 -10.09
N LEU A 127 4.90 -0.69 -10.56
CA LEU A 127 6.08 -0.12 -9.90
C LEU A 127 5.75 0.32 -8.47
N LEU A 128 4.63 1.04 -8.28
CA LEU A 128 4.18 1.51 -6.97
C LEU A 128 3.87 0.34 -6.02
N LEU A 129 3.23 -0.71 -6.54
CA LEU A 129 2.96 -1.92 -5.77
C LEU A 129 4.24 -2.65 -5.38
N ASP A 130 5.17 -2.85 -6.32
CA ASP A 130 6.46 -3.49 -6.04
C ASP A 130 7.25 -2.70 -4.98
N GLN A 131 7.28 -1.37 -5.06
CA GLN A 131 7.94 -0.54 -4.03
C GLN A 131 7.32 -0.75 -2.65
N ALA A 132 5.98 -0.75 -2.57
CA ALA A 132 5.27 -0.97 -1.33
C ALA A 132 5.52 -2.39 -0.77
N LEU A 133 5.46 -3.42 -1.62
CA LEU A 133 5.73 -4.80 -1.25
C LEU A 133 7.17 -5.02 -0.81
N LEU A 134 8.14 -4.39 -1.49
CA LEU A 134 9.54 -4.44 -1.11
C LEU A 134 9.76 -3.79 0.27
N ALA A 135 9.14 -2.65 0.53
CA ALA A 135 9.25 -1.98 1.84
C ALA A 135 8.67 -2.83 2.97
N GLU A 136 7.52 -3.47 2.76
CA GLU A 136 6.84 -4.27 3.77
C GLU A 136 7.48 -5.66 3.97
N ARG A 137 7.75 -6.38 2.88
CA ARG A 137 8.30 -7.75 2.92
C ARG A 137 9.82 -7.76 3.07
N GLY A 138 10.52 -6.74 2.58
CA GLY A 138 11.98 -6.71 2.48
C GLY A 138 12.54 -7.51 1.29
N THR A 139 11.67 -8.13 0.49
CA THR A 139 12.02 -8.95 -0.68
C THR A 139 10.92 -8.87 -1.72
N LEU A 140 11.26 -9.11 -2.99
CA LEU A 140 10.33 -9.23 -4.11
C LEU A 140 10.35 -10.66 -4.69
N GLU A 141 9.24 -11.05 -5.30
CA GLU A 141 9.11 -12.35 -5.98
C GLU A 141 9.97 -12.41 -7.25
N ASP A 142 9.96 -11.33 -8.05
CA ASP A 142 10.84 -11.17 -9.22
C ASP A 142 11.56 -9.81 -9.18
N PRO A 143 12.73 -9.72 -8.54
CA PRO A 143 13.54 -8.49 -8.52
C PRO A 143 13.98 -8.03 -9.92
N ASN A 144 14.14 -8.94 -10.89
CA ASN A 144 14.58 -8.58 -12.24
C ASN A 144 13.46 -7.91 -13.03
N LEU A 145 12.21 -8.35 -12.82
CA LEU A 145 11.04 -7.66 -13.39
C LEU A 145 10.93 -6.24 -12.85
N PHE A 146 11.04 -6.06 -11.54
CA PHE A 146 11.03 -4.73 -10.90
C PHE A 146 12.12 -3.80 -11.46
N ILE A 147 13.37 -4.27 -11.57
CA ILE A 147 14.48 -3.47 -12.12
C ILE A 147 14.22 -3.09 -13.58
N ARG A 148 13.73 -4.02 -14.41
CA ARG A 148 13.41 -3.74 -15.82
C ARG A 148 12.32 -2.67 -15.95
N ARG A 149 11.25 -2.81 -15.19
CA ARG A 149 10.13 -1.85 -15.13
C ARG A 149 10.61 -0.46 -14.73
N MET A 150 11.39 -0.37 -13.65
CA MET A 150 11.98 0.89 -13.21
C MET A 150 12.83 1.53 -14.31
N ASN A 151 13.73 0.77 -14.94
CA ASN A 151 14.59 1.27 -15.99
C ASN A 151 13.80 1.75 -17.22
N GLN A 152 12.74 1.03 -17.60
CA GLN A 152 11.85 1.41 -18.70
C GLN A 152 11.13 2.73 -18.42
N LEU A 153 10.64 2.93 -17.19
CA LEU A 153 9.97 4.16 -16.80
C LEU A 153 10.93 5.36 -16.70
N LEU A 154 12.18 5.14 -16.27
CA LEU A 154 13.20 6.19 -16.19
C LEU A 154 13.60 6.79 -17.55
N VAL A 155 13.46 6.01 -18.63
CA VAL A 155 13.76 6.46 -20.01
C VAL A 155 12.51 6.89 -20.79
N SER A 156 11.33 6.89 -20.15
CA SER A 156 10.02 7.08 -20.80
C SER A 156 9.48 8.51 -20.83
#